data_AF-W0PH14-F1
#
_entry.id   AF-W0PH14-F1
#
_cell.length_a   1.000
_cell.length_b   1.000
_cell.length_c   1.000
_cell.angle_alpha   90.00
_cell.angle_beta   90.00
_cell.angle_gamma   90.00
#
_symmetry.space_group_name_H-M   'P 1'
#
loop_
_entity.id
_entity.type
_entity.pdbx_description
1 polymer ?
#
loop_
_entity_poly.entity_id
_entity_poly.type
_entity_poly.pdbx_seq_one_letter_code
_entity_poly.pdbx_strand_id
1 'polypeptide(L)'
;MKDTLSTGQRVDRRAFVAQLMQQIPEALIITGLGSPSYDVFASGDRAGHFYLWGAMGGASAMGLGLALARPDKSVVVVTGDGEQLMGVGSLATIGVRQPSNLTIVVLDNGHYGETGMQRSHASLGTDLVAVAKGFGIANAFTVDVLQEADKVAERIKARDGVTLARVLIDIGELPRALPSRDGVHIKNRFRAELGLQPF
;
A
#
# COMPACT_ATOMS: atom_id res chain seq x y z
N MET A 1 -7.63 19.85 19.85
CA MET A 1 -7.18 18.45 19.70
C MET A 1 -5.73 18.36 20.15
N LYS A 2 -5.37 17.37 20.97
CA LYS A 2 -3.97 17.17 21.40
C LYS A 2 -3.17 16.66 20.22
N ASP A 3 -2.00 17.25 19.98
CA ASP A 3 -1.07 16.77 18.97
C ASP A 3 -0.64 15.35 19.33
N THR A 4 -1.00 14.39 18.48
CA THR A 4 -0.72 12.96 18.67
C THR A 4 0.14 12.44 17.53
N LEU A 5 0.96 13.31 16.92
CA LEU A 5 2.12 12.83 16.18
C LEU A 5 2.97 12.05 17.19
N SER A 6 2.82 10.73 17.17
CA SER A 6 3.62 9.78 17.92
C SER A 6 5.08 10.24 17.82
N THR A 7 5.74 10.41 18.96
CA THR A 7 7.18 10.65 19.07
C THR A 7 8.01 9.41 18.69
N GLY A 8 7.38 8.40 18.08
CA GLY A 8 8.03 7.22 17.54
C GLY A 8 8.97 7.56 16.39
N GLN A 9 9.93 6.67 16.19
CA GLN A 9 10.86 6.74 15.08
C GLN A 9 10.07 6.72 13.75
N ARG A 10 10.54 7.46 12.76
CA ARG A 10 9.93 7.49 11.42
C ARG A 10 10.94 6.92 10.44
N VAL A 11 10.43 6.21 9.44
CA VAL A 11 11.27 5.63 8.40
C VAL A 11 11.35 6.56 7.20
N ASP A 12 12.52 6.56 6.55
CA ASP A 12 12.63 7.11 5.21
C ASP A 12 11.72 6.29 4.28
N ARG A 13 10.71 6.97 3.75
CA ARG A 13 9.65 6.37 2.93
C ARG A 13 10.20 5.65 1.70
N ARG A 14 11.16 6.27 1.00
CA ARG A 14 11.68 5.75 -0.27
C ARG A 14 12.65 4.60 -0.05
N ALA A 15 13.48 4.69 0.99
CA ALA A 15 14.33 3.59 1.43
C ALA A 15 13.49 2.38 1.82
N PHE A 16 12.42 2.58 2.60
CA PHE A 16 11.50 1.51 2.98
C PHE A 16 10.86 0.84 1.76
N VAL A 17 10.28 1.62 0.85
CA VAL A 17 9.63 1.07 -0.35
C VAL A 17 10.67 0.36 -1.24
N ALA A 18 11.86 0.92 -1.44
CA ALA A 18 12.91 0.29 -2.24
C ALA A 18 13.38 -1.05 -1.65
N GLN A 19 13.65 -1.08 -0.34
CA GLN A 19 14.04 -2.31 0.36
C GLN A 19 12.94 -3.37 0.29
N LEU A 20 11.68 -2.98 0.46
CA LEU A 20 10.56 -3.90 0.36
C LEU A 20 10.48 -4.48 -1.06
N MET A 21 10.44 -3.64 -2.10
CA MET A 21 10.27 -4.08 -3.49
C MET A 21 11.39 -5.02 -3.96
N GLN A 22 12.64 -4.79 -3.53
CA GLN A 22 13.78 -5.69 -3.82
C GLN A 22 13.58 -7.12 -3.30
N GLN A 23 12.84 -7.30 -2.21
CA GLN A 23 12.63 -8.60 -1.58
C GLN A 23 11.41 -9.36 -2.11
N ILE A 24 10.56 -8.73 -2.91
CA ILE A 24 9.32 -9.29 -3.44
C ILE A 24 9.20 -9.15 -4.97
N PRO A 25 10.24 -9.50 -5.76
CA PRO A 25 10.26 -9.25 -7.21
C PRO A 25 9.09 -9.88 -7.98
N GLU A 26 8.53 -10.98 -7.46
CA GLU A 26 7.43 -11.74 -8.06
C GLU A 26 6.03 -11.27 -7.61
N ALA A 27 5.92 -10.38 -6.63
CA ALA A 27 4.63 -9.94 -6.11
C ALA A 27 3.94 -9.00 -7.11
N LEU A 28 2.61 -9.04 -7.18
CA LEU A 28 1.82 -8.08 -7.95
C LEU A 28 1.55 -6.86 -7.07
N ILE A 29 1.87 -5.66 -7.55
CA ILE A 29 1.76 -4.43 -6.78
C ILE A 29 0.61 -3.59 -7.31
N ILE A 30 -0.30 -3.17 -6.43
CA ILE A 30 -1.27 -2.11 -6.70
C ILE A 30 -0.88 -0.91 -5.85
N THR A 31 -0.69 0.25 -6.47
CA THR A 31 -0.40 1.47 -5.70
C THR A 31 -1.61 2.36 -5.59
N GLY A 32 -1.74 3.01 -4.44
CA GLY A 32 -2.54 4.23 -4.32
C GLY A 32 -1.91 5.40 -5.07
N LEU A 33 -2.68 6.46 -5.27
CA LEU A 33 -2.22 7.66 -5.97
C LEU A 33 -1.20 8.45 -5.14
N GLY A 34 -0.39 9.24 -5.85
CA GLY A 34 0.60 10.12 -5.23
C GLY A 34 1.87 9.38 -4.83
N SER A 35 2.40 9.72 -3.66
CA SER A 35 3.69 9.24 -3.15
C SER A 35 3.91 7.71 -3.21
N PRO A 36 2.94 6.85 -2.86
CA PRO A 36 3.08 5.40 -3.04
C PRO A 36 3.42 5.00 -4.49
N SER A 37 2.74 5.57 -5.48
CA SER A 37 3.01 5.33 -6.90
C SER A 37 4.41 5.80 -7.30
N TYR A 38 4.84 6.96 -6.79
CA TYR A 38 6.16 7.52 -7.11
C TYR A 38 7.30 6.67 -6.56
N ASP A 39 7.20 6.21 -5.32
CA ASP A 39 8.29 5.46 -4.71
C ASP A 39 8.37 4.02 -5.23
N VAL A 40 7.23 3.38 -5.52
CA VAL A 40 7.23 2.08 -6.21
C VAL A 40 7.82 2.21 -7.61
N PHE A 41 7.49 3.27 -8.37
CA PHE A 41 8.12 3.51 -9.67
C PHE A 41 9.63 3.81 -9.54
N ALA A 42 10.04 4.61 -8.55
CA ALA A 42 11.44 4.91 -8.28
C ALA A 42 12.27 3.67 -7.90
N SER A 43 11.62 2.65 -7.31
CA SER A 43 12.27 1.38 -6.97
C SER A 43 12.55 0.45 -8.16
N GLY A 44 12.05 0.81 -9.35
CA GLY A 44 12.17 0.02 -10.58
C GLY A 44 10.81 -0.38 -11.13
N ASP A 45 10.43 0.18 -12.28
CA ASP A 45 9.19 -0.16 -12.96
C ASP A 45 9.20 -1.58 -13.53
N ARG A 46 8.06 -2.28 -13.42
CA ARG A 46 7.86 -3.61 -14.02
C ARG A 46 6.38 -3.84 -14.33
N ALA A 47 6.10 -4.78 -15.23
CA ALA A 47 4.74 -5.03 -15.70
C ALA A 47 3.77 -5.52 -14.60
N GLY A 48 4.29 -6.13 -13.53
CA GLY A 48 3.54 -6.47 -12.31
C GLY A 48 3.23 -5.28 -11.38
N HIS A 49 3.50 -4.04 -11.77
CA HIS A 49 3.09 -2.83 -11.06
C HIS A 49 1.87 -2.19 -11.73
N PHE A 50 0.80 -2.02 -10.98
CA PHE A 50 -0.40 -1.30 -11.40
C PHE A 50 -0.52 0.00 -10.62
N TYR A 51 -0.31 1.12 -11.31
CA TYR A 51 -0.45 2.45 -10.75
C TYR A 51 -1.91 2.93 -10.88
N LEU A 52 -2.68 2.86 -9.79
CA LEU A 52 -4.11 3.19 -9.82
C LEU A 52 -4.33 4.71 -9.78
N TRP A 53 -4.42 5.31 -10.97
CA TRP A 53 -4.75 6.72 -11.13
C TRP A 53 -6.25 6.99 -11.03
N GLY A 54 -6.62 8.13 -10.45
CA GLY A 54 -7.99 8.66 -10.51
C GLY A 54 -9.03 7.95 -9.62
N ALA A 55 -8.63 7.03 -8.75
CA ALA A 55 -9.53 6.28 -7.87
C ALA A 55 -9.02 6.26 -6.42
N MET A 56 -9.03 7.43 -5.77
CA MET A 56 -8.68 7.53 -4.34
C MET A 56 -9.62 6.66 -3.51
N GLY A 57 -9.05 5.88 -2.60
CA GLY A 57 -9.75 4.88 -1.79
C GLY A 57 -9.93 3.53 -2.49
N GLY A 58 -9.51 3.40 -3.75
CA GLY A 58 -9.72 2.20 -4.56
C GLY A 58 -8.65 1.12 -4.42
N ALA A 59 -7.42 1.44 -3.99
CA ALA A 59 -6.29 0.51 -4.09
C ALA A 59 -6.50 -0.78 -3.28
N SER A 60 -7.00 -0.68 -2.05
CA SER A 60 -7.27 -1.84 -1.19
C SER A 60 -8.39 -2.72 -1.74
N ALA A 61 -9.44 -2.13 -2.32
CA ALA A 61 -10.51 -2.87 -2.98
C ALA A 61 -10.02 -3.58 -4.27
N MET A 62 -9.18 -2.91 -5.06
CA MET A 62 -8.57 -3.50 -6.25
C MET A 62 -7.60 -4.64 -5.89
N GLY A 63 -6.79 -4.45 -4.85
CA GLY A 63 -5.91 -5.47 -4.30
C GLY A 63 -6.68 -6.71 -3.82
N LEU A 64 -7.82 -6.53 -3.14
CA LEU A 64 -8.71 -7.64 -2.78
C LEU A 64 -9.18 -8.42 -4.02
N GLY A 65 -9.70 -7.72 -5.04
CA GLY A 65 -10.17 -8.37 -6.26
C GLY A 65 -9.08 -9.19 -6.95
N LEU A 66 -7.86 -8.64 -7.04
CA LEU A 66 -6.72 -9.33 -7.62
C LEU A 66 -6.27 -10.53 -6.77
N ALA A 67 -6.22 -10.39 -5.45
CA ALA A 67 -5.84 -11.47 -4.53
C ALA A 67 -6.78 -12.66 -4.64
N LEU A 68 -8.09 -12.40 -4.76
CA LEU A 68 -9.11 -13.44 -4.99
C LEU A 68 -9.01 -14.07 -6.38
N ALA A 69 -8.68 -13.28 -7.41
CA ALA A 69 -8.55 -13.78 -8.78
C ALA A 69 -7.26 -14.56 -9.03
N ARG A 70 -6.19 -14.26 -8.27
CA ARG A 70 -4.85 -14.85 -8.40
C ARG A 70 -4.33 -15.36 -7.05
N PRO A 71 -4.97 -16.38 -6.45
CA PRO A 71 -4.53 -16.95 -5.17
C PRO A 71 -3.09 -17.51 -5.23
N ASP A 72 -2.60 -17.81 -6.44
CA ASP A 72 -1.26 -18.30 -6.73
C ASP A 72 -0.16 -17.24 -6.67
N LYS A 73 -0.50 -15.95 -6.54
CA LYS A 73 0.44 -14.82 -6.51
C LYS A 73 0.32 -14.01 -5.23
N SER A 74 1.43 -13.50 -4.70
CA SER A 74 1.37 -12.49 -3.64
C SER A 74 0.89 -11.17 -4.23
N VAL A 75 -0.09 -10.54 -3.58
CA VAL A 75 -0.65 -9.24 -3.96
C VAL A 75 -0.36 -8.23 -2.87
N VAL A 76 0.27 -7.12 -3.23
CA VAL A 76 0.65 -6.07 -2.30
C VAL A 76 0.02 -4.77 -2.72
N VAL A 77 -0.72 -4.16 -1.80
CA VAL A 77 -1.21 -2.80 -1.94
C VAL A 77 -0.23 -1.87 -1.25
N VAL A 78 0.30 -0.87 -1.94
CA VAL A 78 1.09 0.21 -1.32
C VAL A 78 0.31 1.49 -1.45
N THR A 79 -0.21 2.02 -0.34
CA THR A 79 -1.11 3.17 -0.33
C THR A 79 -0.73 4.17 0.75
N GLY A 80 -1.34 5.35 0.75
CA GLY A 80 -1.16 6.37 1.79
C GLY A 80 -2.25 6.26 2.86
N ASP A 81 -2.00 6.79 4.05
CA ASP A 81 -2.98 6.90 5.13
C ASP A 81 -4.25 7.65 4.69
N GLY A 82 -4.10 8.80 4.01
CA GLY A 82 -5.23 9.57 3.50
C GLY A 82 -6.10 8.80 2.50
N GLU A 83 -5.47 8.00 1.64
CA GLU A 83 -6.19 7.16 0.68
C GLU A 83 -6.90 5.99 1.38
N GLN A 84 -6.21 5.30 2.29
CA GLN A 84 -6.80 4.19 3.04
C GLN A 84 -7.98 4.66 3.90
N LEU A 85 -7.96 5.88 4.42
CA LEU A 85 -9.08 6.49 5.14
C LEU A 85 -10.29 6.71 4.23
N MET A 86 -10.09 7.16 2.98
CA MET A 86 -11.19 7.32 2.02
C MET A 86 -11.80 5.97 1.62
N GLY A 87 -10.97 4.94 1.47
CA GLY A 87 -11.35 3.57 1.10
C GLY A 87 -11.63 2.64 2.29
N VAL A 88 -11.78 3.16 3.52
CA VAL A 88 -11.67 2.36 4.74
C VAL A 88 -12.69 1.22 4.83
N GLY A 89 -13.90 1.40 4.28
CA GLY A 89 -14.94 0.35 4.25
C GLY A 89 -14.54 -0.92 3.49
N SER A 90 -13.55 -0.85 2.59
CA SER A 90 -13.00 -2.04 1.93
C SER A 90 -12.37 -3.01 2.92
N LEU A 91 -11.82 -2.53 4.05
CA LEU A 91 -11.23 -3.38 5.09
C LEU A 91 -12.26 -4.32 5.73
N ALA A 92 -13.52 -3.92 5.82
CA ALA A 92 -14.60 -4.80 6.30
C ALA A 92 -14.81 -5.98 5.34
N THR A 93 -14.81 -5.73 4.04
CA THR A 93 -14.96 -6.80 3.03
C THR A 93 -13.72 -7.70 3.02
N ILE A 94 -12.53 -7.11 3.10
CA ILE A 94 -11.26 -7.86 3.21
C ILE A 94 -11.27 -8.74 4.46
N GLY A 95 -11.72 -8.21 5.59
CA GLY A 95 -11.83 -8.93 6.86
C GLY A 95 -12.80 -10.11 6.82
N VAL A 96 -13.83 -10.06 5.98
CA VAL A 96 -14.71 -11.21 5.72
C VAL A 96 -14.08 -12.23 4.76
N ARG A 97 -13.37 -11.75 3.73
CA ARG A 97 -12.83 -12.61 2.66
C ARG A 97 -11.52 -13.30 3.03
N GLN A 98 -10.69 -12.68 3.87
CA GLN A 98 -9.41 -13.20 4.38
C GLN A 98 -8.51 -13.86 3.30
N PRO A 99 -8.24 -13.22 2.14
CA PRO A 99 -7.33 -13.78 1.17
C PRO A 99 -5.92 -13.90 1.77
N SER A 100 -5.35 -15.10 1.75
CA SER A 100 -4.08 -15.37 2.45
C SER A 100 -2.87 -14.69 1.80
N ASN A 101 -3.02 -14.26 0.55
CA ASN A 101 -1.98 -13.68 -0.29
C ASN A 101 -2.04 -12.14 -0.42
N LEU A 102 -2.83 -11.45 0.41
CA LEU A 102 -2.97 -9.99 0.36
C LEU A 102 -2.23 -9.30 1.52
N THR A 103 -1.35 -8.35 1.17
CA THR A 103 -0.74 -7.43 2.15
C THR A 103 -1.04 -5.99 1.78
N ILE A 104 -1.50 -5.19 2.74
CA ILE A 104 -1.75 -3.76 2.59
C ILE A 104 -0.70 -3.00 3.38
N VAL A 105 0.15 -2.27 2.68
CA VAL A 105 1.20 -1.40 3.22
C VAL A 105 0.70 0.03 3.16
N VAL A 106 0.42 0.62 4.31
CA VAL A 106 -0.05 2.01 4.43
C VAL A 106 1.11 2.89 4.85
N LEU A 107 1.59 3.73 3.94
CA LEU A 107 2.59 4.76 4.17
C LEU A 107 1.92 5.96 4.88
N ASP A 108 2.17 6.11 6.17
CA ASP A 108 1.50 7.08 7.04
C ASP A 108 2.44 8.21 7.47
N ASN A 109 2.32 9.36 6.79
CA ASN A 109 2.93 10.62 7.21
C ASN A 109 1.95 11.52 7.98
N GLY A 110 0.71 11.08 8.19
CA GLY A 110 -0.34 11.85 8.85
C GLY A 110 -0.87 13.05 8.06
N HIS A 111 -0.63 13.12 6.75
CA HIS A 111 -0.93 14.29 5.91
C HIS A 111 -1.36 13.91 4.48
N TYR A 112 -2.23 14.73 3.89
CA TYR A 112 -2.51 14.69 2.45
C TYR A 112 -1.40 15.38 1.65
N GLY A 113 -0.32 14.64 1.39
CA GLY A 113 0.91 15.15 0.79
C GLY A 113 0.73 15.86 -0.56
N GLU A 114 -0.14 15.35 -1.42
CA GLU A 114 -0.29 15.85 -2.79
C GLU A 114 -1.19 17.09 -2.93
N THR A 115 -2.03 17.40 -1.93
CA THR A 115 -3.03 18.48 -2.06
C THR A 115 -2.61 19.79 -1.40
N GLY A 116 -1.82 19.72 -0.33
CA GLY A 116 -1.42 20.91 0.42
C GLY A 116 -1.01 20.64 1.86
N MET A 117 -0.57 19.41 2.18
CA MET A 117 -0.10 19.03 3.51
C MET A 117 -1.13 19.25 4.62
N GLN A 118 -2.43 19.12 4.30
CA GLN A 118 -3.46 19.12 5.34
C GLN A 118 -3.30 17.87 6.19
N ARG A 119 -3.48 17.99 7.50
CA ARG A 119 -3.46 16.86 8.42
C ARG A 119 -4.53 15.84 8.02
N SER A 120 -4.13 14.57 7.92
CA SER A 120 -5.06 13.46 7.78
C SER A 120 -5.66 13.09 9.13
N HIS A 121 -6.71 12.26 9.11
CA HIS A 121 -7.29 11.74 10.36
C HIS A 121 -6.31 10.85 11.14
N ALA A 122 -5.28 10.30 10.48
CA ALA A 122 -4.26 9.47 11.12
C ALA A 122 -3.36 10.28 12.08
N SER A 123 -3.10 11.56 11.78
CA SER A 123 -2.40 12.48 12.72
C SER A 123 -3.32 13.14 13.74
N LEU A 124 -4.63 12.87 13.70
CA LEU A 124 -5.65 13.46 14.58
C LEU A 124 -6.28 12.43 15.53
N GLY A 125 -5.74 11.21 15.59
CA GLY A 125 -6.13 10.18 16.55
C GLY A 125 -6.66 8.88 15.94
N THR A 126 -6.80 8.78 14.61
CA THR A 126 -7.20 7.51 13.99
C THR A 126 -6.03 6.53 13.97
N ASP A 127 -6.19 5.38 14.60
CA ASP A 127 -5.22 4.28 14.50
C ASP A 127 -5.69 3.24 13.47
N LEU A 128 -5.07 3.28 12.28
CA LEU A 128 -5.39 2.35 11.19
C LEU A 128 -5.12 0.88 11.54
N VAL A 129 -4.22 0.59 12.48
CA VAL A 129 -4.00 -0.79 12.97
C VAL A 129 -5.18 -1.26 13.80
N ALA A 130 -5.64 -0.44 14.75
CA ALA A 130 -6.82 -0.74 15.54
C ALA A 130 -8.09 -0.86 14.67
N VAL A 131 -8.24 0.02 13.68
CA VAL A 131 -9.34 -0.04 12.71
C VAL A 131 -9.31 -1.35 11.93
N ALA A 132 -8.16 -1.76 11.41
CA ALA A 132 -8.01 -3.02 10.66
C ALA A 132 -8.39 -4.24 11.53
N LYS A 133 -7.93 -4.26 12.79
CA LYS A 133 -8.31 -5.32 13.76
C LYS A 133 -9.80 -5.31 14.05
N GLY A 134 -10.41 -4.13 14.19
CA GLY A 134 -11.86 -3.97 14.35
C GLY A 134 -12.67 -4.51 13.17
N PHE A 135 -12.09 -4.51 11.98
CA PHE A 135 -12.67 -5.15 10.79
C PHE A 135 -12.33 -6.64 10.62
N GLY A 136 -11.63 -7.27 11.57
CA GLY A 136 -11.30 -8.69 11.53
C GLY A 136 -9.97 -9.03 10.86
N ILE A 137 -9.12 -8.04 10.54
CA ILE A 137 -7.75 -8.28 10.06
C ILE A 137 -6.85 -8.39 11.29
N ALA A 138 -6.67 -9.61 11.80
CA ALA A 138 -5.90 -9.86 13.03
C ALA A 138 -4.41 -9.51 12.86
N ASN A 139 -3.83 -9.82 11.70
CA ASN A 139 -2.44 -9.52 11.35
C ASN A 139 -2.30 -8.04 10.92
N ALA A 140 -2.48 -7.13 11.86
CA ALA A 140 -2.24 -5.70 11.65
C ALA A 140 -1.24 -5.15 12.68
N PHE A 141 -0.25 -4.41 12.20
CA PHE A 141 0.84 -3.88 13.03
C PHE A 141 1.43 -2.59 12.45
N THR A 142 2.14 -1.86 13.32
CA THR A 142 2.89 -0.65 12.97
C THR A 142 4.35 -1.01 12.69
N VAL A 143 4.94 -0.33 11.71
CA VAL A 143 6.36 -0.33 11.39
C VAL A 143 6.89 1.08 11.57
N ASP A 144 7.93 1.24 12.38
CA ASP A 144 8.54 2.54 12.70
C ASP A 144 10.07 2.56 12.55
N VAL A 145 10.67 1.42 12.17
CA VAL A 145 12.09 1.28 11.82
C VAL A 145 12.28 0.56 10.48
N LEU A 146 13.29 0.98 9.72
CA LEU A 146 13.51 0.54 8.34
C LEU A 146 13.70 -0.99 8.22
N GLN A 147 14.38 -1.60 9.19
CA GLN A 147 14.70 -3.03 9.21
C GLN A 147 13.44 -3.92 9.24
N GLU A 148 12.29 -3.39 9.66
CA GLU A 148 11.05 -4.16 9.65
C GLU A 148 10.44 -4.33 8.25
N ALA A 149 10.99 -3.69 7.21
CA ALA A 149 10.68 -4.03 5.82
C ALA A 149 10.89 -5.53 5.55
N ASP A 150 11.89 -6.15 6.19
CA ASP A 150 12.19 -7.58 6.07
C ASP A 150 11.02 -8.43 6.60
N LYS A 151 10.46 -8.05 7.76
CA LYS A 151 9.29 -8.73 8.35
C LYS A 151 8.05 -8.61 7.45
N VAL A 152 7.86 -7.44 6.82
CA VAL A 152 6.77 -7.23 5.86
C VAL A 152 6.97 -8.13 4.63
N ALA A 153 8.19 -8.20 4.09
CA ALA A 153 8.53 -9.06 2.96
C ALA A 153 8.34 -10.56 3.28
N GLU A 154 8.77 -11.01 4.46
CA GLU A 154 8.55 -12.38 4.94
C GLU A 154 7.08 -12.77 4.94
N ARG A 155 6.20 -11.91 5.46
CA ARG A 155 4.75 -12.14 5.46
C ARG A 155 4.17 -12.20 4.05
N ILE A 156 4.61 -11.30 3.16
CA ILE A 156 4.19 -11.30 1.75
C ILE A 156 4.57 -12.62 1.05
N LYS A 157 5.76 -13.14 1.33
CA LYS A 157 6.25 -14.41 0.77
C LYS A 157 5.52 -15.61 1.36
N ALA A 158 5.20 -15.59 2.65
CA ALA A 158 4.52 -16.67 3.36
C ALA A 158 3.09 -16.90 2.87
N ARG A 159 2.36 -15.84 2.49
CA ARG A 159 0.94 -15.91 2.07
C ARG A 159 0.05 -16.65 3.09
N ASP A 160 0.28 -16.37 4.37
CA ASP A 160 -0.36 -17.03 5.51
C ASP A 160 -1.42 -16.15 6.19
N GLY A 161 -2.15 -15.36 5.39
CA GLY A 161 -3.23 -14.53 5.88
C GLY A 161 -3.11 -13.08 5.41
N VAL A 162 -4.25 -12.40 5.42
CA VAL A 162 -4.28 -10.97 5.09
C VAL A 162 -3.49 -10.18 6.12
N THR A 163 -2.62 -9.28 5.66
CA THR A 163 -1.79 -8.43 6.52
C THR A 163 -2.06 -6.95 6.26
N LEU A 164 -2.12 -6.13 7.32
CA LEU A 164 -2.05 -4.67 7.22
C LEU A 164 -0.81 -4.15 7.98
N ALA A 165 0.13 -3.56 7.26
CA ALA A 165 1.31 -2.92 7.83
C ALA A 165 1.16 -1.41 7.71
N ARG A 166 1.02 -0.72 8.86
CA ARG A 166 1.05 0.75 8.93
C ARG A 166 2.49 1.20 9.11
N VAL A 167 3.07 1.85 8.12
CA VAL A 167 4.46 2.30 8.12
C VAL A 167 4.50 3.78 8.46
N LEU A 168 5.03 4.14 9.63
CA LEU A 168 5.19 5.53 10.04
C LEU A 168 6.38 6.13 9.29
N ILE A 169 6.08 7.04 8.36
CA ILE A 169 7.09 7.62 7.46
C ILE A 169 7.33 9.09 7.75
N ASP A 170 8.48 9.59 7.31
CA ASP A 170 8.77 11.02 7.35
C ASP A 170 7.80 11.86 6.49
N ILE A 171 7.63 13.13 6.87
CA ILE A 171 6.73 14.09 6.22
C ILE A 171 7.36 14.73 4.97
N GLY A 172 8.68 14.55 4.77
CA GLY A 172 9.46 15.18 3.71
C GLY A 172 8.95 14.86 2.29
N GLU A 173 8.96 15.87 1.42
CA GLU A 173 8.73 15.68 -0.01
C GLU A 173 10.04 15.24 -0.68
N LEU A 174 9.93 14.26 -1.55
CA LEU A 174 11.05 13.73 -2.34
C LEU A 174 10.76 13.98 -3.83
N PRO A 175 11.80 14.07 -4.69
CA PRO A 175 11.59 14.22 -6.13
C PRO A 175 10.66 13.15 -6.69
N ARG A 176 9.68 13.57 -7.50
CA ARG A 176 8.65 12.68 -8.06
C ARG A 176 9.23 11.85 -9.18
N ALA A 177 9.12 10.53 -9.07
CA ALA A 177 9.35 9.62 -10.19
C ALA A 177 7.98 9.23 -10.74
N LEU A 178 7.65 9.67 -11.96
CA LEU A 178 6.29 9.56 -12.50
C LEU A 178 6.16 8.33 -13.41
N PRO A 179 5.35 7.31 -13.04
CA PRO A 179 4.97 6.28 -13.99
C PRO A 179 4.02 6.83 -15.05
N SER A 180 3.79 6.05 -16.10
CA SER A 180 2.76 6.37 -17.10
C SER A 180 1.40 6.61 -16.42
N ARG A 181 0.73 7.68 -16.83
CA ARG A 181 -0.64 8.01 -16.43
C ARG A 181 -1.71 7.46 -17.37
N ASP A 182 -1.29 6.82 -18.46
CA ASP A 182 -2.19 6.15 -19.37
C ASP A 182 -2.71 4.84 -18.74
N GLY A 183 -3.95 4.90 -18.23
CA GLY A 183 -4.61 3.77 -17.61
C GLY A 183 -4.82 2.58 -18.56
N VAL A 184 -4.96 2.82 -19.88
CA VAL A 184 -5.07 1.75 -20.87
C VAL A 184 -3.74 1.01 -20.99
N HIS A 185 -2.64 1.77 -21.10
CA HIS A 185 -1.29 1.20 -21.12
C HIS A 185 -0.99 0.39 -19.84
N ILE A 186 -1.21 0.96 -18.66
CA ILE A 186 -0.98 0.29 -17.37
C ILE A 186 -1.83 -0.98 -17.22
N LYS A 187 -3.12 -0.92 -17.56
CA LYS A 187 -4.00 -2.08 -17.57
C LYS A 187 -3.52 -3.17 -18.53
N ASN A 188 -3.17 -2.81 -19.76
CA ASN A 188 -2.79 -3.79 -20.78
C ASN A 188 -1.45 -4.48 -20.45
N ARG A 189 -0.43 -3.75 -19.98
CA ARG A 189 0.86 -4.38 -19.58
C ARG A 189 0.70 -5.31 -18.38
N PHE A 190 -0.12 -4.92 -17.39
CA PHE A 190 -0.37 -5.76 -16.21
C PHE A 190 -1.16 -7.01 -16.57
N ARG A 191 -2.12 -6.91 -17.49
CA ARG A 191 -2.82 -8.08 -18.04
C ARG A 191 -1.86 -9.01 -18.79
N ALA A 192 -0.98 -8.46 -19.62
CA ALA A 192 0.00 -9.24 -20.36
C ALA A 192 0.97 -9.99 -19.41
N GLU A 193 1.41 -9.37 -18.31
CA GLU A 193 2.17 -10.02 -17.23
C GLU A 193 1.45 -11.23 -16.64
N LEU A 194 0.11 -11.18 -16.59
CA LEU A 194 -0.73 -12.27 -16.13
C LEU A 194 -1.09 -13.28 -17.22
N GLY A 195 -0.54 -13.15 -18.44
CA GLY A 195 -0.84 -14.00 -19.59
C GLY A 195 -2.20 -13.72 -20.24
N LEU A 196 -2.82 -12.57 -19.96
CA LEU A 196 -4.13 -12.18 -20.47
C LEU A 196 -3.99 -11.24 -21.67
N GLN A 197 -4.70 -11.53 -22.75
CA GLN A 197 -4.71 -10.68 -23.94
C GLN A 197 -5.43 -9.34 -23.67
N PRO A 198 -4.96 -8.22 -24.26
CA PRO A 198 -5.76 -7.02 -24.40
C PRO A 198 -7.03 -7.32 -25.19
N PHE A 199 -8.13 -6.64 -24.85
CA PHE A 199 -9.36 -6.66 -25.63
C PHE A 199 -9.37 -5.54 -26.66
#